data_AF-A0AAJ4E1D4-F1
#
_entry.id   AF-A0AAJ4E1D4-F1
#
_cell.length_a   1.000
_cell.length_b   1.000
_cell.length_c   1.000
_cell.angle_alpha   90.00
_cell.angle_beta   90.00
_cell.angle_gamma   90.00
#
_symmetry.space_group_name_H-M   'P 1'
#
loop_
_entity.id
_entity.type
_entity.pdbx_description
1 polymer ?
#
loop_
_entity_poly.entity_id
_entity_poly.type
_entity_poly.pdbx_seq_one_letter_code
_entity_poly.pdbx_strand_id
1 'polypeptide(L)'
;MKQQNGFTLIELVVVIIILGILAVTAAPKFINLQSDARESALQGLRGAMQGANSLVYAKAAIDGKETLSTTGWAADDDDGLDIGAEDLAVTNFGYLQAGADELNNAIDAEFGTTNTEWIVGTPSGTPLAIIINQAGAPNDSNTCQITYTEAESTSVLPTYVIVDTGC
;
A
#
# COMPACT_ATOMS: atom_id res chain seq x y z
N MET A 1 28.55 -28.55 49.15
CA MET A 1 27.31 -28.93 48.44
C MET A 1 26.46 -27.67 48.32
N LYS A 2 26.16 -27.21 47.09
CA LYS A 2 25.32 -26.03 46.84
C LYS A 2 23.86 -26.49 46.96
N GLN A 3 23.09 -25.95 47.90
CA GLN A 3 21.66 -26.23 47.99
C GLN A 3 20.96 -25.66 46.75
N GLN A 4 20.32 -26.52 45.96
CA GLN A 4 19.36 -26.08 44.94
C GLN A 4 18.07 -25.72 45.66
N ASN A 5 17.80 -24.43 45.80
CA ASN A 5 16.47 -23.97 46.19
C ASN A 5 15.55 -24.21 44.97
N GLY A 6 14.75 -25.27 45.03
CA GLY A 6 13.71 -25.51 44.04
C GLY A 6 12.60 -24.46 44.13
N PHE A 7 12.02 -24.12 42.99
CA PHE A 7 10.81 -23.29 42.92
C PHE A 7 9.65 -23.98 43.64
N THR A 8 8.85 -23.24 44.40
CA THR A 8 7.64 -23.80 45.01
C THR A 8 6.52 -23.92 43.98
N LEU A 9 5.66 -24.94 44.11
CA LEU A 9 4.49 -25.08 43.24
C LEU A 9 3.57 -23.85 43.31
N ILE A 10 3.46 -23.22 44.48
CA ILE A 10 2.63 -22.03 44.66
C ILE A 10 3.20 -20.81 43.92
N GLU A 11 4.51 -20.62 43.88
CA GLU A 11 5.13 -19.55 43.09
C GLU A 11 4.84 -19.72 41.61
N LEU A 12 4.95 -20.94 41.08
CA LEU A 12 4.63 -21.21 39.67
C LEU A 12 3.16 -20.89 39.37
N VAL A 13 2.23 -21.28 40.26
CA VAL A 13 0.80 -21.03 40.10
C VAL A 13 0.46 -19.54 40.15
N VAL A 14 1.06 -18.79 41.08
CA VAL A 14 0.83 -17.34 41.17
C VAL A 14 1.34 -16.62 39.92
N VAL A 15 2.49 -17.04 39.36
CA VAL A 15 3.04 -16.44 38.13
C VAL A 15 2.11 -16.64 36.94
N ILE A 16 1.60 -17.85 36.71
CA ILE A 16 0.68 -18.10 35.58
C ILE A 16 -0.65 -17.35 35.74
N ILE A 17 -1.13 -17.17 36.98
CA ILE A 17 -2.34 -16.39 37.26
C ILE A 17 -2.12 -14.92 36.91
N ILE A 18 -1.00 -14.33 37.34
CA ILE A 18 -0.65 -12.94 37.03
C ILE A 18 -0.51 -12.75 35.52
N LEU A 19 0.21 -13.66 34.83
CA LEU A 19 0.34 -13.62 33.38
C LEU A 19 -1.02 -13.76 32.67
N GLY A 20 -1.94 -14.58 33.19
CA GLY A 20 -3.30 -14.72 32.67
C GLY A 20 -4.10 -13.41 32.74
N ILE A 21 -4.04 -12.70 33.87
CA ILE A 21 -4.74 -11.40 34.04
C ILE A 21 -4.16 -10.34 33.11
N LEU A 22 -2.83 -10.28 33.00
CA LEU A 22 -2.14 -9.35 32.11
C LEU A 22 -2.47 -9.62 30.64
N ALA A 23 -2.55 -10.88 30.23
CA ALA A 23 -2.89 -11.26 28.86
C ALA A 23 -4.29 -10.81 28.46
N VAL A 24 -5.31 -11.04 29.31
CA VAL A 24 -6.71 -10.68 29.01
C VAL A 24 -6.92 -9.18 28.91
N THR A 25 -6.21 -8.39 29.72
CA THR A 25 -6.33 -6.93 29.68
C THR A 25 -5.53 -6.29 28.54
N ALA A 26 -4.42 -6.89 28.13
CA ALA A 26 -3.59 -6.37 27.06
C ALA A 26 -4.08 -6.74 25.66
N ALA A 27 -4.64 -7.95 25.46
CA ALA A 27 -5.01 -8.46 24.15
C ALA A 27 -5.99 -7.55 23.36
N PRO A 28 -7.08 -7.01 23.95
CA PRO A 28 -8.00 -6.12 23.22
C PRO A 28 -7.32 -4.84 22.75
N LYS A 29 -6.41 -4.29 23.57
CA LYS A 29 -5.65 -3.07 23.23
C LYS A 29 -4.67 -3.33 22.08
N PHE A 30 -4.00 -4.49 22.08
CA PHE A 30 -3.12 -4.89 20.99
C PHE A 30 -3.83 -5.08 19.65
N ILE A 31 -5.09 -5.53 19.65
CA ILE A 31 -5.88 -5.68 18.42
C ILE A 31 -6.25 -4.30 17.86
N ASN A 32 -6.74 -3.38 18.69
CA ASN A 32 -7.08 -2.03 18.24
C ASN A 32 -5.87 -1.26 17.69
N LEU A 33 -4.70 -1.38 18.34
CA LEU A 33 -3.48 -0.73 17.86
C LEU A 33 -3.03 -1.22 16.48
N GLN A 34 -3.28 -2.50 16.16
CA GLN A 34 -2.97 -3.03 14.82
C GLN A 34 -3.93 -2.48 13.76
N SER A 35 -5.21 -2.37 14.08
CA SER A 35 -6.23 -1.77 13.22
C SER A 35 -5.88 -0.30 12.92
N ASP A 36 -5.63 0.50 13.96
CA ASP A 36 -5.26 1.91 13.84
C ASP A 36 -3.96 2.10 13.02
N ALA A 37 -3.00 1.18 13.20
CA ALA A 37 -1.74 1.20 12.46
C ALA A 37 -1.93 0.93 10.97
N ARG A 38 -2.81 -0.02 10.60
CA ARG A 38 -3.15 -0.33 9.20
C ARG A 38 -3.89 0.81 8.54
N GLU A 39 -4.87 1.40 9.23
CA GLU A 39 -5.59 2.57 8.73
C GLU A 39 -4.61 3.72 8.46
N SER A 40 -3.71 4.00 9.41
CA SER A 40 -2.68 5.02 9.26
C SER A 40 -1.73 4.73 8.09
N ALA A 41 -1.34 3.47 7.89
CA ALA A 41 -0.51 3.05 6.77
C ALA A 41 -1.22 3.26 5.42
N LEU A 42 -2.50 2.93 5.30
CA LEU A 42 -3.30 3.18 4.09
C LEU A 42 -3.42 4.67 3.78
N GLN A 43 -3.62 5.50 4.80
CA GLN A 43 -3.63 6.95 4.66
C GLN A 43 -2.27 7.49 4.20
N GLY A 44 -1.18 6.94 4.77
CA GLY A 44 0.19 7.25 4.36
C GLY A 44 0.46 6.89 2.90
N LEU A 45 0.06 5.68 2.48
CA LEU A 45 0.17 5.23 1.10
C LEU A 45 -0.61 6.14 0.15
N ARG A 46 -1.85 6.50 0.47
CA ARG A 46 -2.62 7.46 -0.35
C ARG A 46 -1.87 8.77 -0.56
N GLY A 47 -1.29 9.32 0.50
CA GLY A 47 -0.49 10.54 0.42
C GLY A 47 0.75 10.37 -0.47
N ALA A 48 1.44 9.24 -0.34
CA ALA A 48 2.59 8.90 -1.19
C ALA A 48 2.19 8.79 -2.66
N MET A 49 1.09 8.10 -2.98
CA MET A 49 0.59 7.96 -4.35
C MET A 49 0.18 9.31 -4.96
N GLN A 50 -0.50 10.16 -4.18
CA GLN A 50 -0.85 11.52 -4.62
C GLN A 50 0.38 12.37 -4.91
N GLY A 51 1.39 12.30 -4.03
CA GLY A 51 2.66 12.98 -4.20
C GLY A 51 3.40 12.51 -5.45
N ALA A 52 3.52 11.19 -5.62
CA ALA A 52 4.16 10.57 -6.78
C ALA A 52 3.48 11.00 -8.08
N ASN A 53 2.15 10.92 -8.15
CA ASN A 53 1.40 11.38 -9.33
C ASN A 53 1.59 12.87 -9.63
N SER A 54 1.67 13.72 -8.61
CA SER A 54 1.97 15.14 -8.82
C SER A 54 3.37 15.36 -9.41
N LEU A 55 4.36 14.57 -9.01
CA LEU A 55 5.73 14.66 -9.52
C LEU A 55 5.84 14.10 -10.94
N VAL A 56 5.24 12.94 -11.18
CA VAL A 56 5.17 12.29 -12.51
C VAL A 56 4.47 13.20 -13.51
N TYR A 57 3.34 13.80 -13.13
CA TYR A 57 2.64 14.75 -13.98
C TYR A 57 3.48 16.01 -14.27
N ALA A 58 4.16 16.55 -13.26
CA ALA A 58 5.05 17.69 -13.48
C ALA A 58 6.18 17.34 -14.46
N LYS A 59 6.75 16.14 -14.35
CA LYS A 59 7.77 15.66 -15.31
C LYS A 59 7.20 15.48 -16.71
N ALA A 60 6.04 14.84 -16.83
CA ALA A 60 5.34 14.67 -18.10
C ALA A 60 5.05 16.03 -18.78
N ALA A 61 4.61 17.03 -18.02
CA ALA A 61 4.32 18.37 -18.52
C ALA A 61 5.58 19.13 -18.97
N ILE A 62 6.73 18.92 -18.31
CA ILE A 62 8.01 19.50 -18.73
C ILE A 62 8.44 18.90 -20.08
N ASP A 63 8.21 17.60 -20.27
CA ASP A 63 8.58 16.88 -21.49
C ASP A 63 7.51 16.99 -22.60
N GLY A 64 6.38 17.64 -22.33
CA GLY A 64 5.26 17.80 -23.28
C GLY A 64 4.46 16.53 -23.55
N LYS A 65 4.49 15.59 -22.60
CA LYS A 65 3.91 14.24 -22.68
C LYS A 65 2.67 14.06 -21.81
N GLU A 66 2.21 15.12 -21.12
CA GLU A 66 1.07 15.08 -20.20
C GLU A 66 -0.27 14.79 -20.88
N THR A 67 -0.34 14.88 -22.21
CA THR A 67 -1.55 14.54 -22.98
C THR A 67 -1.51 13.14 -23.59
N LEU A 68 -0.38 12.44 -23.51
CA LEU A 68 -0.23 11.10 -24.08
C LEU A 68 -1.02 10.09 -23.25
N SER A 69 -1.88 9.31 -23.92
CA SER A 69 -2.50 8.13 -23.31
C SER A 69 -1.50 6.98 -23.21
N THR A 70 -1.83 5.96 -22.42
CA THR A 70 -1.09 4.69 -22.35
C THR A 70 -0.71 4.14 -23.73
N THR A 71 -1.67 4.13 -24.66
CA THR A 71 -1.46 3.63 -26.02
C THR A 71 -0.68 4.58 -26.92
N GLY A 72 -0.60 5.86 -26.57
CA GLY A 72 0.13 6.89 -27.33
C GLY A 72 1.64 6.69 -27.27
N TRP A 73 2.16 6.06 -26.21
CA TRP A 73 3.59 5.79 -26.03
C TRP A 73 4.18 4.89 -27.11
N ALA A 74 3.39 4.02 -27.74
CA ALA A 74 3.87 3.17 -28.84
C ALA A 74 4.26 3.95 -30.12
N ALA A 75 3.87 5.22 -30.21
CA ALA A 75 4.24 6.13 -31.30
C ALA A 75 5.22 7.22 -30.86
N ASP A 76 5.61 7.24 -29.59
CA ASP A 76 6.59 8.17 -29.02
C ASP A 76 8.00 7.58 -29.19
N ASP A 77 8.99 8.43 -29.46
CA ASP A 77 10.36 7.97 -29.74
C ASP A 77 11.12 7.52 -28.48
N ASP A 78 10.63 7.86 -27.28
CA ASP A 78 11.34 7.61 -26.01
C ASP A 78 10.82 6.39 -25.23
N ASP A 79 9.84 5.64 -25.73
CA ASP A 79 9.25 4.42 -25.12
C ASP A 79 8.76 4.56 -23.64
N GLY A 80 8.84 5.74 -23.02
CA GLY A 80 8.43 6.01 -21.65
C GLY A 80 8.92 7.35 -21.09
N LEU A 81 8.47 7.70 -19.89
CA LEU A 81 8.85 8.93 -19.18
C LEU A 81 10.02 8.66 -18.22
N ASP A 82 11.10 9.41 -18.34
CA ASP A 82 12.19 9.38 -17.37
C ASP A 82 11.83 10.17 -16.09
N ILE A 83 11.45 9.44 -15.04
CA ILE A 83 11.15 9.99 -13.72
C ILE A 83 12.32 9.88 -12.74
N GLY A 84 13.51 9.49 -13.21
CA GLY A 84 14.68 9.22 -12.38
C GLY A 84 14.63 7.87 -11.65
N ALA A 85 13.81 6.94 -12.12
CA ALA A 85 13.74 5.55 -11.66
C ALA A 85 14.68 4.65 -12.49
N GLU A 86 14.76 3.36 -12.14
CA GLU A 86 15.56 2.39 -12.90
C GLU A 86 14.97 2.16 -14.31
N ASP A 87 13.64 2.10 -14.41
CA ASP A 87 12.89 1.92 -15.65
C ASP A 87 12.09 3.19 -16.02
N LEU A 88 11.83 3.36 -17.32
CA LEU A 88 10.97 4.44 -17.81
C LEU A 88 9.51 4.16 -17.45
N ALA A 89 8.81 5.20 -17.00
CA ALA A 89 7.41 5.10 -16.60
C ALA A 89 6.46 5.34 -17.78
N VAL A 90 5.63 4.37 -18.10
CA VAL A 90 4.54 4.58 -19.07
C VAL A 90 3.36 5.21 -18.33
N THR A 91 3.04 6.45 -18.69
CA THR A 91 1.96 7.21 -18.04
C THR A 91 0.66 7.12 -18.82
N ASN A 92 -0.47 7.37 -18.16
CA ASN A 92 -1.74 7.65 -18.81
C ASN A 92 -2.15 9.10 -18.52
N PHE A 93 -2.10 9.95 -19.56
CA PHE A 93 -2.37 11.38 -19.47
C PHE A 93 -1.51 12.10 -18.40
N GLY A 94 -0.22 11.74 -18.35
CA GLY A 94 0.75 12.29 -17.40
C GLY A 94 0.68 11.72 -15.98
N TYR A 95 -0.21 10.77 -15.70
CA TYR A 95 -0.32 10.10 -14.40
C TYR A 95 0.12 8.64 -14.47
N LEU A 96 0.47 8.06 -13.33
CA LEU A 96 0.81 6.64 -13.22
C LEU A 96 -0.36 5.77 -13.64
N GLN A 97 -0.06 4.66 -14.32
CA GLN A 97 -1.05 3.64 -14.64
C GLN A 97 -1.42 2.84 -13.40
N ALA A 98 -2.59 2.21 -13.45
CA ALA A 98 -3.02 1.29 -12.41
C ALA A 98 -2.30 -0.06 -12.54
N GLY A 99 -0.97 -0.08 -12.37
CA GLY A 99 -0.10 -1.26 -12.52
C GLY A 99 0.94 -1.34 -11.41
N ALA A 100 1.37 -2.56 -11.05
CA ALA A 100 2.33 -2.77 -9.98
C ALA A 100 3.71 -2.20 -10.33
N ASP A 101 4.13 -2.39 -11.58
CA ASP A 101 5.45 -1.99 -12.07
C ASP A 101 5.57 -0.45 -12.09
N GLU A 102 4.54 0.26 -12.58
CA GLU A 102 4.51 1.72 -12.56
C GLU A 102 4.48 2.30 -11.13
N LEU A 103 3.80 1.63 -10.20
CA LEU A 103 3.78 2.05 -8.79
C LEU A 103 5.14 1.83 -8.11
N ASN A 104 5.79 0.68 -8.33
CA ASN A 104 7.15 0.41 -7.82
C ASN A 104 8.18 1.40 -8.38
N ASN A 105 8.03 1.83 -9.63
CA ASN A 105 8.95 2.80 -10.24
C ASN A 105 8.84 4.19 -9.63
N ALA A 106 7.64 4.59 -9.17
CA ALA A 106 7.37 5.98 -8.77
C ALA A 106 7.24 6.20 -7.25
N ILE A 107 7.11 5.12 -6.48
CA ILE A 107 6.87 5.17 -5.04
C ILE A 107 7.89 4.26 -4.35
N ASP A 108 8.55 4.79 -3.32
CA ASP A 108 9.48 4.04 -2.46
C ASP A 108 8.72 3.12 -1.49
N ALA A 109 8.04 2.12 -2.06
CA ALA A 109 7.33 1.05 -1.38
C ALA A 109 7.26 -0.17 -2.30
N GLU A 110 7.16 -1.38 -1.72
CA GLU A 110 7.15 -2.62 -2.50
C GLU A 110 5.71 -3.08 -2.78
N PHE A 111 5.31 -3.04 -4.06
CA PHE A 111 4.03 -3.50 -4.56
C PHE A 111 4.19 -4.83 -5.30
N GLY A 112 3.33 -5.79 -5.02
CA GLY A 112 3.37 -7.07 -5.70
C GLY A 112 2.16 -7.94 -5.38
N THR A 113 2.08 -9.12 -6.01
CA THR A 113 0.92 -9.99 -5.87
C THR A 113 1.02 -10.93 -4.68
N THR A 114 2.24 -11.22 -4.20
CA THR A 114 2.50 -12.10 -3.04
C THR A 114 3.80 -11.69 -2.36
N ASN A 115 3.90 -11.87 -1.04
CA ASN A 115 5.10 -11.68 -0.23
C ASN A 115 5.72 -10.26 -0.26
N THR A 116 4.99 -9.24 -0.67
CA THR A 116 5.39 -7.83 -0.66
C THR A 116 4.74 -7.07 0.50
N GLU A 117 5.20 -5.85 0.81
CA GLU A 117 4.56 -4.99 1.82
C GLU A 117 3.12 -4.64 1.43
N TRP A 118 2.93 -4.24 0.18
CA TRP A 118 1.65 -3.92 -0.41
C TRP A 118 1.26 -5.00 -1.41
N ILE A 119 0.18 -5.70 -1.10
CA ILE A 119 -0.40 -6.70 -1.97
C ILE A 119 -1.35 -5.99 -2.93
N VAL A 120 -1.15 -6.21 -4.22
CA VAL A 120 -1.97 -5.63 -5.27
C VAL A 120 -2.78 -6.70 -6.00
N GLY A 121 -4.03 -6.37 -6.32
CA GLY A 121 -4.90 -7.17 -7.18
C GLY A 121 -4.53 -7.02 -8.66
N THR A 122 -5.21 -7.80 -9.51
CA THR A 122 -5.11 -7.61 -10.96
C THR A 122 -5.85 -6.33 -11.37
N PRO A 123 -5.20 -5.41 -12.12
CA PRO A 123 -5.87 -4.23 -12.64
C PRO A 123 -7.09 -4.59 -13.48
N SER A 124 -8.20 -3.89 -13.27
CA SER A 124 -9.44 -4.15 -13.99
C SER A 124 -10.33 -2.91 -14.06
N GLY A 125 -11.31 -2.92 -14.98
CA GLY A 125 -12.22 -1.80 -15.19
C GLY A 125 -11.79 -0.87 -16.33
N THR A 126 -12.63 0.13 -16.59
CA THR A 126 -12.39 1.20 -17.58
C THR A 126 -12.91 2.52 -16.99
N PRO A 127 -12.04 3.47 -16.59
CA PRO A 127 -10.56 3.39 -16.55
C PRO A 127 -10.04 2.25 -15.65
N LEU A 128 -8.80 1.79 -15.88
CA LEU A 128 -8.25 0.70 -15.08
C LEU A 128 -8.11 1.13 -13.62
N ALA A 129 -8.44 0.21 -12.72
CA ALA A 129 -8.26 0.38 -11.30
C ALA A 129 -7.50 -0.81 -10.72
N ILE A 130 -6.64 -0.53 -9.75
CA ILE A 130 -5.89 -1.52 -8.99
C ILE A 130 -6.26 -1.38 -7.50
N ILE A 131 -6.52 -2.52 -6.88
CA ILE A 131 -6.80 -2.62 -5.44
C ILE A 131 -5.49 -2.96 -4.75
N ILE A 132 -5.20 -2.26 -3.66
CA ILE A 132 -3.97 -2.39 -2.89
C ILE A 132 -4.35 -2.57 -1.41
N ASN A 133 -3.80 -3.59 -0.77
CA ASN A 133 -3.99 -3.86 0.65
C ASN A 133 -2.65 -4.17 1.32
N GLN A 134 -2.52 -3.85 2.61
CA GLN A 134 -1.29 -4.19 3.34
C GLN A 134 -1.19 -5.71 3.54
N ALA A 135 0.01 -6.26 3.50
CA ALA A 135 0.24 -7.66 3.83
C ALA A 135 -0.27 -8.01 5.24
N GLY A 136 -1.04 -9.10 5.33
CA GLY A 136 -1.64 -9.55 6.58
C GLY A 136 -2.90 -8.79 7.02
N ALA A 137 -3.33 -7.77 6.29
CA ALA A 137 -4.68 -7.22 6.42
C ALA A 137 -5.71 -8.21 5.83
N PRO A 138 -6.99 -8.17 6.27
CA PRO A 138 -8.06 -8.87 5.58
C PRO A 138 -8.10 -8.48 4.10
N ASN A 139 -8.27 -9.45 3.21
CA ASN A 139 -8.27 -9.24 1.75
C ASN A 139 -9.63 -9.47 1.10
N ASP A 140 -10.71 -9.44 1.88
CA ASP A 140 -12.03 -9.34 1.29
C ASP A 140 -12.15 -7.98 0.60
N SER A 141 -12.63 -7.98 -0.64
CA SER A 141 -12.52 -6.87 -1.61
C SER A 141 -13.18 -5.54 -1.22
N ASN A 142 -13.61 -5.37 0.03
CA ASN A 142 -14.26 -4.20 0.60
C ASN A 142 -13.79 -3.91 2.05
N THR A 143 -12.62 -4.38 2.47
CA THR A 143 -12.07 -4.05 3.80
C THR A 143 -10.60 -3.68 3.67
N CYS A 144 -10.16 -2.79 4.55
CA CYS A 144 -8.76 -2.40 4.74
C CYS A 144 -7.90 -2.27 3.47
N GLN A 145 -8.39 -1.50 2.49
CA GLN A 145 -7.76 -1.38 1.17
C GLN A 145 -7.84 0.04 0.62
N ILE A 146 -6.98 0.32 -0.36
CA ILE A 146 -7.05 1.49 -1.23
C ILE A 146 -7.25 1.05 -2.67
N THR A 147 -8.22 1.65 -3.34
CA THR A 147 -8.43 1.51 -4.78
C THR A 147 -7.85 2.74 -5.46
N TYR A 148 -6.85 2.51 -6.29
CA TYR A 148 -6.32 3.52 -7.21
C TYR A 148 -6.94 3.32 -8.57
N THR A 149 -7.54 4.37 -9.12
CA THR A 149 -8.06 4.37 -10.49
C THR A 149 -7.26 5.38 -11.29
N GLU A 150 -6.69 4.94 -12.40
CA GLU A 150 -5.86 5.79 -13.26
C GLU A 150 -6.68 6.90 -13.94
N ALA A 151 -5.99 7.88 -14.51
CA ALA A 151 -6.64 8.95 -15.26
C ALA A 151 -7.35 8.39 -16.51
N GLU A 152 -8.58 8.84 -16.76
CA GLU A 152 -9.34 8.43 -17.95
C GLU A 152 -9.04 9.33 -19.17
N SER A 153 -8.69 10.60 -18.91
CA SER A 153 -8.38 11.59 -19.94
C SER A 153 -7.61 12.77 -19.33
N THR A 154 -7.19 13.73 -20.15
CA THR A 154 -6.58 14.99 -19.70
C THR A 154 -7.49 15.85 -18.79
N SER A 155 -8.79 15.53 -18.72
CA SER A 155 -9.77 16.27 -17.90
C SER A 155 -10.33 15.44 -16.74
N VAL A 156 -10.03 14.14 -16.68
CA VAL A 156 -10.49 13.22 -15.63
C VAL A 156 -9.28 12.67 -14.89
N LEU A 157 -9.04 13.24 -13.71
CA LEU A 157 -7.91 12.95 -12.83
C LEU A 157 -7.99 11.54 -12.24
N PRO A 158 -6.85 10.95 -11.83
CA PRO A 158 -6.85 9.69 -11.11
C PRO A 158 -7.52 9.85 -9.74
N THR A 159 -8.11 8.75 -9.24
CA THR A 159 -8.82 8.73 -7.96
C THR A 159 -8.20 7.74 -6.96
N TYR A 160 -8.36 8.04 -5.68
CA TYR A 160 -7.81 7.28 -4.57
C TYR A 160 -8.92 7.08 -3.53
N VAL A 161 -9.50 5.89 -3.51
CA VAL A 161 -10.61 5.56 -2.62
C VAL A 161 -10.09 4.62 -1.53
N ILE A 162 -10.15 5.05 -0.28
CA ILE A 162 -9.82 4.20 0.87
C ILE A 162 -11.09 3.57 1.42
N VAL A 163 -11.00 2.30 1.76
CA VAL A 163 -11.97 1.58 2.58
C VAL A 163 -11.25 1.11 3.84
N ASP A 164 -11.53 1.76 4.96
CA ASP A 164 -10.88 1.55 6.27
C ASP A 164 -11.63 0.57 7.18
N THR A 165 -12.81 0.10 6.76
CA THR A 165 -13.60 -0.85 7.54
C THR A 165 -12.87 -2.18 7.67
N GLY A 166 -12.78 -2.73 8.88
CA GLY A 166 -12.29 -4.09 9.10
C GLY A 166 -10.76 -4.25 9.10
N CYS A 167 -9.99 -3.15 9.15
CA CYS A 167 -8.59 -3.21 9.56
C CYS A 167 -8.45 -3.78 11.00
#